data_AF-A0A847ZDC9-F1
#
_entry.id   AF-A0A847ZDC9-F1
#
_cell.length_a   1.000
_cell.length_b   1.000
_cell.length_c   1.000
_cell.angle_alpha   90.00
_cell.angle_beta   90.00
_cell.angle_gamma   90.00
#
_symmetry.space_group_name_H-M   'P 1'
#
loop_
_entity.id
_entity.type
_entity.pdbx_description
1 polymer ?
#
loop_
_entity_poly.entity_id
_entity_poly.type
_entity_poly.pdbx_seq_one_letter_code
_entity_poly.pdbx_strand_id
1 'polypeptide(L)'
;MSFERQVQLRIEDNGKNANLMDAKSEFMRQSIKAEYSYNFSWLSRPIIQYPQDMVAIQELVWQVKPDLIIETGIAHGGSLILSASMLALLDYCEAVEAHATLDPKAARRRVLGIDID
;
A
#
# COMPACT_ATOMS: atom_id res chain seq x y z
N MET A 1 28.20 2.96 -8.84
CA MET A 1 26.80 2.97 -9.32
C MET A 1 25.90 3.13 -8.10
N SER A 2 25.00 4.11 -8.08
CA SER A 2 24.13 4.34 -6.91
C SER A 2 23.18 3.16 -6.68
N PHE A 3 22.67 3.01 -5.46
CA PHE A 3 21.74 1.93 -5.12
C PHE A 3 20.45 2.03 -5.93
N GLU A 4 19.93 3.23 -6.12
CA GLU A 4 18.72 3.51 -6.91
C GLU A 4 18.89 3.05 -8.36
N ARG A 5 20.07 3.31 -8.94
CA ARG A 5 20.36 2.85 -10.31
C ARG A 5 20.43 1.32 -10.40
N GLN A 6 20.95 0.65 -9.38
CA GLN A 6 20.96 -0.83 -9.32
C GLN A 6 19.54 -1.40 -9.16
N VAL A 7 18.68 -0.74 -8.39
CA VAL A 7 17.27 -1.12 -8.25
C VAL A 7 16.55 -0.98 -9.59
N GLN A 8 16.70 0.17 -10.27
CA GLN A 8 16.07 0.40 -11.57
C GLN A 8 16.49 -0.67 -12.60
N LEU A 9 17.78 -0.96 -12.71
CA LEU A 9 18.27 -2.01 -13.61
C LEU A 9 17.69 -3.39 -13.26
N ARG A 10 17.62 -3.75 -11.97
CA ARG A 10 17.01 -5.02 -11.55
C ARG A 10 15.52 -5.08 -11.86
N ILE A 11 14.78 -3.98 -11.75
CA ILE A 11 13.36 -3.93 -12.13
C ILE A 11 13.20 -4.17 -13.63
N GLU A 12 14.00 -3.50 -14.46
CA GLU A 12 13.99 -3.66 -15.91
C GLU A 12 14.38 -5.09 -16.34
N ASP A 13 15.39 -5.68 -15.70
CA ASP A 13 15.85 -7.04 -15.97
C ASP A 13 14.84 -8.09 -15.49
N ASN A 14 14.26 -7.91 -14.30
CA ASN A 14 13.23 -8.79 -13.77
C ASN A 14 11.99 -8.82 -14.65
N GLY A 15 11.63 -7.69 -15.28
CA GLY A 15 10.53 -7.63 -16.25
C GLY A 15 10.75 -8.44 -17.53
N LYS A 16 11.99 -8.87 -17.81
CA LYS A 16 12.37 -9.70 -18.96
C LYS A 16 12.80 -11.11 -18.56
N ASN A 17 12.83 -11.41 -17.27
CA ASN A 17 13.28 -12.70 -16.74
C ASN A 17 12.15 -13.74 -16.83
N ALA A 18 12.19 -14.58 -17.86
CA ALA A 18 11.17 -15.60 -18.11
C ALA A 18 10.92 -16.51 -16.90
N ASN A 19 11.98 -16.98 -16.24
CA ASN A 19 11.85 -17.86 -15.08
C ASN A 19 11.11 -17.17 -13.91
N LEU A 20 11.39 -15.88 -13.70
CA LEU A 20 10.71 -15.10 -12.65
C LEU A 20 9.25 -14.84 -13.01
N MET A 21 8.95 -14.56 -14.28
CA MET A 21 7.57 -14.38 -14.76
C MET A 21 6.75 -15.67 -14.66
N ASP A 22 7.35 -16.82 -14.95
CA ASP A 22 6.71 -18.13 -14.81
C ASP A 22 6.46 -18.44 -13.34
N ALA A 23 7.46 -18.23 -12.47
CA ALA A 23 7.32 -18.41 -11.03
C ALA A 23 6.24 -17.49 -10.42
N LYS A 24 6.18 -16.21 -10.85
CA LYS A 24 5.12 -15.27 -10.46
C LYS A 24 3.74 -15.82 -10.84
N SER A 25 3.57 -16.24 -12.09
CA SER A 25 2.30 -16.71 -12.61
C SER A 25 1.82 -17.95 -11.87
N GLU A 26 2.74 -18.89 -11.61
CA GLU A 26 2.40 -20.12 -10.89
C GLU A 26 2.12 -19.85 -9.42
N PHE A 27 2.92 -19.00 -8.75
CA PHE A 27 2.64 -18.58 -7.39
C PHE A 27 1.25 -17.97 -7.28
N MET A 28 0.91 -17.01 -8.14
CA MET A 28 -0.41 -16.36 -8.16
C MET A 28 -1.54 -17.38 -8.31
N ARG A 29 -1.38 -18.37 -9.19
CA ARG A 29 -2.39 -19.42 -9.40
C ARG A 29 -2.62 -20.26 -8.15
N GLN A 30 -1.53 -20.69 -7.49
CA GLN A 30 -1.63 -21.54 -6.30
C GLN A 30 -2.07 -20.74 -5.07
N SER A 31 -1.59 -19.50 -4.93
CA SER A 31 -1.91 -18.63 -3.80
C SER A 31 -3.37 -18.20 -3.79
N ILE A 32 -4.00 -18.01 -4.96
CA ILE A 32 -5.45 -17.78 -5.05
C ILE A 32 -6.23 -18.97 -4.50
N LYS A 33 -5.89 -20.20 -4.91
CA LYS A 33 -6.57 -21.42 -4.45
C LYS A 33 -6.40 -21.66 -2.95
N ALA A 34 -5.25 -21.28 -2.41
CA ALA A 34 -4.94 -21.39 -0.99
C ALA A 34 -5.41 -20.18 -0.16
N GLU A 35 -6.13 -19.22 -0.78
CA GLU A 35 -6.58 -17.98 -0.15
C GLU A 35 -5.45 -17.22 0.56
N TYR A 36 -4.23 -17.28 0.02
CA TYR A 36 -3.02 -16.74 0.67
C TYR A 36 -3.19 -15.28 1.09
N SER A 37 -3.72 -14.44 0.20
CA SER A 37 -3.94 -13.00 0.45
C SER A 37 -4.98 -12.69 1.53
N TYR A 38 -5.76 -13.68 1.98
CA TYR A 38 -6.77 -13.51 3.04
C TYR A 38 -6.17 -13.62 4.45
N ASN A 39 -4.91 -14.05 4.56
CA ASN A 39 -4.26 -14.35 5.84
C ASN A 39 -3.53 -13.16 6.47
N PHE A 40 -3.65 -11.97 5.88
CA PHE A 40 -2.96 -10.77 6.35
C PHE A 40 -3.90 -9.83 7.09
N SER A 41 -3.32 -9.07 8.02
CA SER A 41 -3.99 -7.98 8.71
C SER A 41 -3.12 -6.74 8.73
N TRP A 42 -3.75 -5.58 8.72
CA TRP A 42 -3.11 -4.29 8.96
C TRP A 42 -3.67 -3.69 10.23
N LEU A 43 -2.81 -3.48 11.23
CA LEU A 43 -3.20 -2.98 12.57
C LEU A 43 -4.41 -3.76 13.13
N SER A 44 -4.33 -5.10 13.07
CA SER A 44 -5.38 -6.04 13.51
C SER A 44 -6.67 -6.04 12.68
N ARG A 45 -6.75 -5.29 11.57
CA ARG A 45 -7.88 -5.33 10.62
C ARG A 45 -7.56 -6.24 9.42
N PRO A 46 -8.40 -7.23 9.06
CA PRO A 46 -8.15 -8.07 7.90
C PRO A 46 -8.03 -7.27 6.61
N ILE A 47 -7.02 -7.58 5.80
CA ILE A 47 -6.75 -6.94 4.50
C ILE A 47 -6.55 -8.03 3.44
N ILE A 48 -7.37 -8.01 2.39
CA ILE A 48 -7.33 -9.00 1.31
C ILE A 48 -6.42 -8.48 0.19
N GLN A 49 -5.11 -8.47 0.45
CA GLN A 49 -4.09 -7.99 -0.49
C GLN A 49 -2.81 -8.81 -0.32
N TYR A 50 -1.95 -8.82 -1.35
CA TYR A 50 -0.63 -9.42 -1.18
C TYR A 50 0.31 -8.46 -0.46
N PRO A 51 1.28 -8.97 0.33
CA PRO A 51 2.25 -8.11 1.03
C PRO A 51 3.01 -7.15 0.11
N GLN A 52 3.39 -7.58 -1.09
CA GLN A 52 4.06 -6.69 -2.05
C GLN A 52 3.17 -5.56 -2.56
N ASP A 53 1.85 -5.79 -2.67
CA ASP A 53 0.91 -4.75 -3.09
C ASP A 53 0.73 -3.73 -1.96
N MET A 54 0.67 -4.19 -0.71
CA MET A 54 0.63 -3.34 0.47
C MET A 54 1.88 -2.44 0.57
N VAL A 55 3.07 -2.99 0.31
CA VAL A 55 4.33 -2.22 0.26
C VAL A 55 4.30 -1.20 -0.88
N ALA A 56 3.85 -1.58 -2.07
CA ALA A 56 3.74 -0.66 -3.20
C ALA A 56 2.80 0.53 -2.91
N ILE A 57 1.64 0.27 -2.29
CA ILE A 57 0.71 1.32 -1.86
C ILE A 57 1.36 2.21 -0.79
N GLN A 58 2.05 1.61 0.19
CA GLN A 58 2.75 2.36 1.23
C GLN A 58 3.80 3.32 0.63
N GLU A 59 4.65 2.83 -0.29
CA GLU A 59 5.67 3.63 -0.97
C GLU A 59 5.02 4.75 -1.80
N LEU A 60 3.94 4.44 -2.52
CA LEU A 60 3.22 5.43 -3.35
C LEU A 60 2.61 6.54 -2.50
N VAL A 61 1.93 6.21 -1.40
CA VAL A 61 1.35 7.21 -0.48
C VAL A 61 2.46 8.09 0.11
N TRP A 62 3.61 7.51 0.48
CA TRP A 62 4.74 8.26 1.00
C TRP A 62 5.34 9.22 -0.02
N GLN A 63 5.50 8.77 -1.27
CA GLN A 63 6.07 9.57 -2.35
C GLN A 63 5.12 10.70 -2.78
N VAL A 64 3.83 10.40 -2.93
CA VAL A 64 2.83 11.33 -3.48
C VAL A 64 2.29 12.28 -2.42
N LYS A 65 2.25 11.86 -1.16
CA LYS A 65 1.66 12.60 -0.02
C LYS A 65 0.24 13.12 -0.29
N PRO A 66 -0.71 12.27 -0.75
CA PRO A 66 -2.02 12.74 -1.18
C PRO A 66 -2.87 13.30 -0.03
N ASP A 67 -3.82 14.17 -0.38
CA ASP A 67 -4.85 14.65 0.55
C ASP A 67 -6.11 13.76 0.55
N LEU A 68 -6.35 13.01 -0.53
CA LEU A 68 -7.51 12.14 -0.69
C LEU A 68 -7.09 10.83 -1.36
N ILE A 69 -7.45 9.71 -0.74
CA ILE A 69 -7.37 8.37 -1.33
C ILE A 69 -8.80 7.87 -1.52
N ILE A 70 -9.13 7.41 -2.72
CA ILE A 70 -10.44 6.81 -3.04
C ILE A 70 -10.23 5.34 -3.33
N GLU A 71 -10.91 4.47 -2.59
CA GLU A 71 -10.87 3.02 -2.79
C GLU A 71 -12.27 2.51 -3.15
N THR A 72 -12.35 1.67 -4.17
CA THR A 72 -13.60 1.00 -4.58
C THR A 72 -13.56 -0.46 -4.16
N GLY A 73 -14.61 -0.94 -3.48
CA GLY A 73 -14.68 -2.28 -2.91
C GLY A 73 -14.02 -2.34 -1.54
N ILE A 74 -14.85 -2.40 -0.48
CA ILE A 74 -14.36 -2.27 0.91
C ILE A 74 -13.94 -3.62 1.49
N ALA A 75 -14.67 -4.71 1.18
CA ALA A 75 -14.50 -6.02 1.80
C ALA A 75 -14.43 -5.92 3.34
N HIS A 76 -13.32 -6.31 3.96
CA HIS A 76 -13.14 -6.18 5.42
C HIS A 76 -12.61 -4.79 5.85
N GLY A 77 -12.25 -3.91 4.92
CA GLY A 77 -11.82 -2.54 5.19
C GLY A 77 -10.37 -2.39 5.67
N GLY A 78 -9.56 -3.45 5.64
CA GLY A 78 -8.14 -3.36 6.05
C GLY A 78 -7.31 -2.43 5.17
N SER A 79 -7.61 -2.33 3.87
CA SER A 79 -6.93 -1.40 2.96
C SER A 79 -7.24 0.06 3.30
N LEU A 80 -8.49 0.37 3.67
CA LEU A 80 -8.86 1.69 4.16
C LEU A 80 -8.08 2.08 5.43
N ILE A 81 -7.86 1.12 6.35
CA ILE A 81 -7.05 1.34 7.55
C ILE A 81 -5.57 1.55 7.18
N LEU A 82 -5.03 0.77 6.22
CA LEU A 82 -3.69 0.98 5.67
C LEU A 82 -3.53 2.42 5.17
N SER A 83 -4.36 2.83 4.21
CA SER A 83 -4.37 4.17 3.63
C SER A 83 -4.51 5.25 4.71
N ALA A 84 -5.49 5.12 5.62
CA ALA A 84 -5.72 6.11 6.66
C ALA A 84 -4.55 6.23 7.65
N SER A 85 -3.94 5.12 8.04
CA SER A 85 -2.78 5.12 8.93
C SER A 85 -1.55 5.78 8.29
N MET A 86 -1.36 5.60 6.97
CA MET A 86 -0.31 6.27 6.22
C MET A 86 -0.55 7.78 6.10
N LEU A 87 -1.79 8.21 5.85
CA LEU A 87 -2.14 9.63 5.83
C LEU A 87 -1.94 10.30 7.20
N ALA A 88 -2.28 9.59 8.29
CA ALA A 88 -2.04 10.07 9.65
C ALA A 88 -0.54 10.20 9.97
N LEU A 89 0.29 9.28 9.48
CA LEU A 89 1.74 9.36 9.61
C LEU A 89 2.31 10.59 8.88
N LEU A 90 1.80 10.89 7.68
CA LEU A 90 2.18 12.10 6.94
C LEU A 90 1.81 13.38 7.70
N ASP A 91 0.58 13.47 8.21
CA ASP A 91 0.13 14.60 9.03
C ASP A 91 1.04 14.82 10.25
N TYR A 92 1.46 13.72 10.90
CA TYR A 92 2.41 13.78 12.02
C TYR A 92 3.77 14.32 11.60
N CYS A 93 4.39 13.75 10.55
CA CYS A 93 5.70 14.19 10.08
C CYS A 93 5.70 15.67 9.67
N GLU A 94 4.68 16.11 8.94
CA GLU A 94 4.56 17.51 8.51
C GLU A 94 4.33 18.47 9.67
N ALA A 95 3.54 18.08 10.67
CA ALA A 95 3.37 18.89 11.87
C ALA A 95 4.69 19.08 12.63
N VAL A 96 5.50 18.02 12.73
CA VAL A 96 6.84 18.07 13.35
C VAL A 96 7.77 18.98 12.55
N GLU A 97 7.84 18.82 11.22
CA GLU A 97 8.68 19.64 10.34
C GLU A 97 8.28 21.12 10.37
N ALA A 98 6.98 21.41 10.43
CA ALA A 98 6.46 22.77 10.47
C ALA A 98 6.44 23.40 11.88
N HIS A 99 6.85 22.66 12.92
CA HIS A 99 6.68 23.05 14.32
C HIS A 99 5.23 23.47 14.67
N ALA A 100 4.26 22.77 14.08
CA ALA A 100 2.84 23.01 14.26
C ALA A 100 2.19 22.00 15.21
N THR A 101 1.11 22.39 15.89
CA THR A 101 0.30 21.45 16.66
C THR A 101 -0.56 20.59 15.73
N LEU A 102 -0.46 19.27 15.88
CA LEU A 102 -1.35 18.33 15.22
C LEU A 102 -2.65 18.19 16.03
N ASP A 103 -3.80 18.51 15.42
CA ASP A 103 -5.12 18.19 15.95
C ASP A 103 -5.70 16.97 15.19
N PRO A 104 -5.76 15.78 15.80
CA PRO A 104 -6.29 14.58 15.18
C PRO A 104 -7.76 14.70 14.74
N LYS A 105 -8.54 15.62 15.34
CA LYS A 105 -9.94 15.84 14.98
C LYS A 105 -10.10 16.73 13.74
N ALA A 106 -9.08 17.50 13.39
CA ALA A 106 -9.07 18.42 12.26
C ALA A 106 -8.19 17.93 11.09
N ALA A 107 -8.05 16.61 10.93
CA ALA A 107 -7.26 16.01 9.85
C ALA A 107 -7.73 16.49 8.46
N ARG A 108 -6.78 16.91 7.63
CA ARG A 108 -7.02 17.41 6.26
C ARG A 108 -7.09 16.28 5.25
N ARG A 109 -6.33 15.21 5.52
CA ARG A 109 -6.23 14.03 4.67
C ARG A 109 -7.38 13.06 4.92
N ARG A 110 -7.92 12.45 3.88
CA ARG A 110 -9.11 11.58 3.94
C ARG A 110 -8.93 10.33 3.10
N VAL A 111 -9.57 9.25 3.55
CA VAL A 111 -9.82 8.05 2.74
C VAL A 111 -11.32 7.94 2.52
N LEU A 112 -11.73 7.77 1.27
CA LEU A 112 -13.11 7.54 0.88
C LEU A 112 -13.25 6.12 0.32
N GLY A 113 -13.93 5.25 1.07
CA GLY A 113 -14.36 3.95 0.57
C GLY A 113 -15.68 4.07 -0.17
N ILE A 114 -15.75 3.50 -1.37
CA ILE A 114 -16.96 3.37 -2.16
C ILE A 114 -17.28 1.89 -2.28
N ASP A 115 -18.42 1.48 -1.74
CA ASP A 115 -18.95 0.14 -1.95
C ASP A 115 -20.13 0.20 -2.90
N ILE A 116 -20.24 -0.82 -3.74
CA ILE A 116 -21.39 -1.02 -4.62
C ILE A 116 -22.04 -2.33 -4.17
N ASP A 117 -23.11 -2.22 -3.38
CA ASP A 117 -23.99 -3.36 -3.08
C ASP A 117 -24.56 -3.98 -4.37
#